data_AF-A0A0S7WRX5-F1
#
_entry.id   AF-A0A0S7WRX5-F1
#
_cell.length_a   1.000
_cell.length_b   1.000
_cell.length_c   1.000
_cell.angle_alpha   90.00
_cell.angle_beta   90.00
_cell.angle_gamma   90.00
#
_symmetry.space_group_name_H-M   'P 1'
#
loop_
_entity.id
_entity.type
_entity.pdbx_description
1 polymer ?
#
loop_
_entity_poly.entity_id
_entity_poly.type
_entity_poly.pdbx_seq_one_letter_code
_entity_poly.pdbx_strand_id
1 'polypeptide(L)'
;MRFLRLAGMLAVVFMSQHVFAQLQVEDTGGKPFRRKIIITSPGVYKAEVWQAWGGGIMGFYDLAADPESKVNLAGDTARRGLFEIGWHGRRFKGPDPADQPFCCVRHMRQIQAGKEKDKQGCYDGCADWPSGNRQRLKAWGTLDLFEKSPARVRVRARSTFVWWGMHDHKNLKVAAEYTFYPTGKIAVQVHVQNDGKMAFHWGGEYGPHLMVPGSDKKPEVDLGFVWSTPKQEISGTRGGGPSEELFLATSKRVKASLMLTIPREEHKLFSRAMRHNGRGIGWDRCGYGSEGITMNPGYDNTWACMIQMGTPGSALSAEMKTAAEALPYAMQYREPAELTGVTLVTDEAGDLNKDGYNESEGCHVLKGPGPLSFTYEKGKGAGFAPAFKVTGWKGDAPKTLKVDGRDVPVAGGVVNGKLIVQVLGTVPGPKATLGIGN
;
A
#
# COMPACT_ATOMS: atom_id res chain seq x y z
N MET A 1 -59.23 40.91 -1.02
CA MET A 1 -58.41 39.67 -0.94
C MET A 1 -56.96 40.05 -1.23
N ARG A 2 -56.13 40.17 -0.20
CA ARG A 2 -54.72 40.62 -0.30
C ARG A 2 -53.82 39.43 0.00
N PHE A 3 -52.87 39.18 -0.91
CA PHE A 3 -51.79 38.21 -0.76
C PHE A 3 -50.89 38.59 0.43
N LEU A 4 -50.79 37.70 1.43
CA LEU A 4 -49.66 37.68 2.35
C LEU A 4 -48.54 36.85 1.71
N ARG A 5 -47.41 37.48 1.37
CA ARG A 5 -46.15 36.79 1.09
C ARG A 5 -45.51 36.45 2.43
N LEU A 6 -45.54 35.18 2.82
CA LEU A 6 -44.72 34.64 3.89
C LEU A 6 -43.33 34.34 3.28
N ALA A 7 -42.35 35.20 3.56
CA ALA A 7 -40.95 34.92 3.28
C ALA A 7 -40.47 33.88 4.29
N GLY A 8 -40.60 32.60 3.94
CA GLY A 8 -39.95 31.51 4.65
C GLY A 8 -38.44 31.59 4.44
N MET A 9 -37.72 32.07 5.46
CA MET A 9 -36.29 31.85 5.63
C MET A 9 -36.04 30.33 5.60
N LEU A 10 -35.65 29.82 4.43
CA LEU A 10 -34.98 28.54 4.32
C LEU A 10 -33.56 28.74 4.86
N ALA A 11 -33.42 28.78 6.18
CA ALA A 11 -32.14 28.51 6.82
C ALA A 11 -31.85 27.02 6.56
N VAL A 12 -31.27 26.74 5.39
CA VAL A 12 -30.53 25.50 5.17
C VAL A 12 -29.39 25.57 6.16
N VAL A 13 -29.61 24.95 7.31
CA VAL A 13 -28.54 24.56 8.21
C VAL A 13 -27.67 23.65 7.37
N PHE A 14 -26.58 24.20 6.84
CA PHE A 14 -25.40 23.43 6.47
C PHE A 14 -24.93 22.78 7.77
N MET A 15 -25.57 21.66 8.13
CA MET A 15 -25.02 20.75 9.12
C MET A 15 -23.69 20.32 8.53
N SER A 16 -22.65 20.82 9.15
CA SER A 16 -21.26 20.62 8.81
C SER A 16 -21.02 19.16 8.44
N GLN A 17 -20.64 18.91 7.18
CA GLN A 17 -20.04 17.66 6.73
C GLN A 17 -18.65 17.43 7.37
N HIS A 18 -18.38 18.03 8.52
CA HIS A 18 -17.19 17.83 9.35
C HIS A 18 -17.48 16.78 10.43
N VAL A 19 -18.26 15.74 10.09
CA VAL A 19 -18.17 14.47 10.82
C VAL A 19 -16.79 13.94 10.48
N PHE A 20 -15.86 14.27 11.38
CA PHE A 20 -14.42 14.12 11.28
C PHE A 20 -14.01 12.85 10.52
N ALA A 21 -13.10 13.00 9.56
CA ALA A 21 -12.44 11.93 8.81
C ALA A 21 -11.56 11.07 9.72
N GLN A 22 -12.16 10.42 10.71
CA GLN A 22 -11.49 9.53 11.64
C GLN A 22 -11.53 8.13 11.06
N LEU A 23 -10.38 7.46 11.08
CA LEU A 23 -10.34 6.05 10.76
C LEU A 23 -11.12 5.25 11.80
N GLN A 24 -12.04 4.44 11.31
CA GLN A 24 -12.71 3.39 12.05
C GLN A 24 -11.96 2.08 11.80
N VAL A 25 -11.90 1.23 12.83
CA VAL A 25 -11.26 -0.09 12.70
C VAL A 25 -12.04 -1.13 13.49
N GLU A 26 -12.24 -2.27 12.85
CA GLU A 26 -12.83 -3.48 13.40
C GLU A 26 -11.81 -4.63 13.26
N ASP A 27 -11.54 -5.34 14.36
CA ASP A 27 -10.86 -6.63 14.34
C ASP A 27 -11.91 -7.71 14.54
N THR A 28 -12.16 -8.52 13.51
CA THR A 28 -13.22 -9.54 13.56
C THR A 28 -12.89 -10.69 14.52
N GLY A 29 -11.63 -10.77 15.00
CA GLY A 29 -11.18 -11.80 15.90
C GLY A 29 -11.39 -13.21 15.35
N GLY A 30 -11.57 -14.16 16.27
CA GLY A 30 -11.94 -15.54 15.94
C GLY A 30 -10.82 -16.37 15.31
N LYS A 31 -11.21 -17.43 14.59
CA LYS A 31 -10.26 -18.40 14.03
C LYS A 31 -9.41 -17.73 12.93
N PRO A 32 -8.09 -18.03 12.85
CA PRO A 32 -7.18 -17.41 11.88
C PRO A 32 -7.65 -17.38 10.42
N PHE A 33 -8.42 -18.38 9.97
CA PHE A 33 -8.91 -18.43 8.59
C PHE A 33 -10.14 -17.55 8.31
N ARG A 34 -10.71 -16.90 9.34
CA ARG A 34 -11.82 -15.94 9.25
C ARG A 34 -11.46 -14.56 9.77
N ARG A 35 -10.35 -14.42 10.50
CA ARG A 35 -9.93 -13.16 11.10
C ARG A 35 -9.52 -12.14 10.03
N LYS A 36 -10.02 -10.93 10.19
CA LYS A 36 -9.74 -9.76 9.36
C LYS A 36 -9.55 -8.54 10.26
N ILE A 37 -8.72 -7.61 9.81
CA ILE A 37 -8.77 -6.23 10.29
C ILE A 37 -9.39 -5.38 9.18
N ILE A 38 -10.49 -4.72 9.50
CA ILE A 38 -11.25 -3.86 8.58
C ILE A 38 -10.99 -2.43 8.99
N ILE A 39 -10.46 -1.64 8.06
CA ILE A 39 -10.19 -0.21 8.23
C ILE A 39 -11.16 0.56 7.35
N THR A 40 -11.83 1.56 7.91
CA THR A 40 -12.79 2.39 7.19
C THR A 40 -12.46 3.85 7.39
N SER A 41 -12.21 4.55 6.29
CA SER A 41 -12.21 6.01 6.21
C SER A 41 -13.55 6.45 5.60
N PRO A 42 -14.51 6.94 6.41
CA PRO A 42 -15.84 7.28 5.94
C PRO A 42 -15.80 8.25 4.76
N GLY A 43 -16.52 7.92 3.67
CA GLY A 43 -16.54 8.74 2.45
C GLY A 43 -15.25 8.73 1.64
N VAL A 44 -14.27 7.87 1.96
CA VAL A 44 -13.03 7.72 1.21
C VAL A 44 -12.82 6.27 0.79
N TYR A 45 -12.55 5.36 1.74
CA TYR A 45 -12.27 3.96 1.42
C TYR A 45 -12.58 3.00 2.57
N LYS A 46 -12.72 1.72 2.22
CA LYS A 46 -12.69 0.58 3.15
C LYS A 46 -11.60 -0.39 2.71
N ALA A 47 -10.77 -0.84 3.64
CA ALA A 47 -9.73 -1.84 3.42
C ALA A 47 -9.94 -3.04 4.35
N GLU A 48 -9.78 -4.25 3.85
CA GLU A 48 -9.85 -5.49 4.64
C GLU A 48 -8.54 -6.27 4.51
N VAL A 49 -7.82 -6.41 5.62
CA VAL A 49 -6.58 -7.18 5.72
C VAL A 49 -6.89 -8.57 6.27
N TRP A 50 -6.65 -9.62 5.50
CA TRP A 50 -7.13 -10.97 5.84
C TRP A 50 -5.99 -11.88 6.32
N GLN A 51 -6.09 -12.41 7.54
CA GLN A 51 -5.06 -13.28 8.11
C GLN A 51 -4.88 -14.58 7.32
N ALA A 52 -5.97 -15.14 6.76
CA ALA A 52 -5.88 -16.37 5.97
C ALA A 52 -5.11 -16.21 4.65
N TRP A 53 -4.83 -14.97 4.23
CA TRP A 53 -4.05 -14.64 3.03
C TRP A 53 -2.71 -14.00 3.41
N GLY A 54 -2.12 -14.48 4.50
CA GLY A 54 -0.85 -13.97 5.02
C GLY A 54 -0.92 -12.53 5.54
N GLY A 55 -2.11 -11.93 5.60
CA GLY A 55 -2.29 -10.50 5.85
C GLY A 55 -2.31 -9.62 4.59
N GLY A 56 -2.65 -10.16 3.42
CA GLY A 56 -2.90 -9.33 2.24
C GLY A 56 -4.15 -8.44 2.36
N ILE A 57 -4.18 -7.32 1.63
CA ILE A 57 -5.35 -6.44 1.49
C ILE A 57 -6.32 -7.09 0.49
N MET A 58 -7.25 -7.91 0.98
CA MET A 58 -8.15 -8.71 0.15
C MET A 58 -9.47 -8.01 -0.19
N GLY A 59 -9.83 -7.01 0.61
CA GLY A 59 -10.93 -6.10 0.31
C GLY A 59 -10.41 -4.68 0.19
N PHE A 60 -10.74 -3.98 -0.89
CA PHE A 60 -10.49 -2.56 -1.02
C PHE A 60 -11.64 -1.92 -1.78
N TYR A 61 -12.30 -0.92 -1.18
CA TYR A 61 -13.54 -0.36 -1.70
C TYR A 61 -13.45 1.15 -1.70
N ASP A 62 -13.95 1.77 -2.77
CA ASP A 62 -14.07 3.21 -2.90
C ASP A 62 -15.39 3.67 -2.28
N LEU A 63 -15.34 4.27 -1.09
CA LEU A 63 -16.56 4.72 -0.40
C LEU A 63 -17.04 6.08 -0.89
N ALA A 64 -16.25 6.81 -1.68
CA ALA A 64 -16.68 8.07 -2.28
C ALA A 64 -17.59 7.78 -3.48
N ALA A 65 -17.20 6.85 -4.35
CA ALA A 65 -17.97 6.46 -5.52
C ALA A 65 -19.01 5.36 -5.23
N ASP A 66 -18.75 4.48 -4.25
CA ASP A 66 -19.60 3.35 -3.88
C ASP A 66 -19.72 3.24 -2.33
N PRO A 67 -20.55 4.09 -1.69
CA PRO A 67 -20.70 4.12 -0.23
C PRO A 67 -21.16 2.81 0.39
N GLU A 68 -21.87 1.97 -0.37
CA GLU A 68 -22.36 0.66 0.07
C GLU A 68 -21.28 -0.44 -0.04
N SER A 69 -20.09 -0.13 -0.56
CA SER A 69 -18.97 -1.07 -0.74
C SER A 69 -19.35 -2.31 -1.57
N LYS A 70 -20.12 -2.14 -2.65
CA LYS A 70 -20.55 -3.24 -3.53
C LYS A 70 -19.42 -3.78 -4.39
N VAL A 71 -18.48 -2.94 -4.80
CA VAL A 71 -17.40 -3.29 -5.73
C VAL A 71 -16.06 -3.38 -5.00
N ASN A 72 -15.50 -4.59 -4.95
CA ASN A 72 -14.15 -4.81 -4.42
C ASN A 72 -13.09 -4.52 -5.50
N LEU A 73 -12.33 -3.44 -5.34
CA LEU A 73 -11.22 -3.05 -6.20
C LEU A 73 -10.03 -4.01 -6.13
N ALA A 74 -9.92 -4.83 -5.07
CA ALA A 74 -8.94 -5.90 -4.97
C ALA A 74 -9.38 -7.19 -5.72
N GLY A 75 -10.62 -7.24 -6.20
CA GLY A 75 -11.22 -8.36 -6.93
C GLY A 75 -12.12 -9.29 -6.08
N ASP A 76 -13.11 -9.90 -6.71
CA ASP A 76 -14.06 -10.83 -6.05
C ASP A 76 -13.51 -12.25 -5.94
N THR A 77 -12.54 -12.59 -6.79
CA THR A 77 -11.95 -13.91 -6.79
C THR A 77 -11.07 -13.97 -5.56
N ALA A 78 -11.40 -14.84 -4.61
CA ALA A 78 -10.66 -15.10 -3.37
C ALA A 78 -9.23 -15.67 -3.60
N ARG A 79 -8.55 -15.15 -4.61
CA ARG A 79 -7.35 -15.67 -5.25
C ARG A 79 -6.15 -14.76 -5.11
N ARG A 80 -6.34 -13.43 -4.95
CA ARG A 80 -5.27 -12.41 -4.76
C ARG A 80 -5.84 -11.15 -4.09
N GLY A 81 -4.99 -10.39 -3.40
CA GLY A 81 -5.32 -9.09 -2.81
C GLY A 81 -4.68 -7.94 -3.59
N LEU A 82 -5.04 -6.70 -3.25
CA LEU A 82 -4.60 -5.46 -3.89
C LEU A 82 -3.07 -5.30 -3.95
N PHE A 83 -2.38 -5.80 -2.93
CA PHE A 83 -0.92 -5.70 -2.78
C PHE A 83 -0.31 -7.10 -2.67
N GLU A 84 0.78 -7.32 -3.41
CA GLU A 84 1.54 -8.56 -3.43
C GLU A 84 3.05 -8.27 -3.43
N ILE A 85 3.83 -9.16 -2.82
CA ILE A 85 5.30 -9.13 -2.86
C ILE A 85 5.79 -10.21 -3.81
N GLY A 86 6.29 -9.74 -4.94
CA GLY A 86 6.92 -10.48 -6.01
C GLY A 86 6.25 -11.75 -6.50
N TRP A 87 6.88 -12.35 -7.50
CA TRP A 87 6.41 -13.60 -8.12
C TRP A 87 7.56 -14.26 -8.86
N HIS A 88 7.58 -15.59 -8.98
CA HIS A 88 8.65 -16.39 -9.60
C HIS A 88 10.03 -16.38 -8.87
N GLY A 89 10.31 -17.47 -8.15
CA GLY A 89 11.67 -17.81 -7.74
C GLY A 89 12.48 -18.36 -8.91
N ARG A 90 13.81 -18.24 -8.87
CA ARG A 90 14.73 -18.83 -9.85
C ARG A 90 15.76 -19.70 -9.11
N ARG A 91 16.02 -20.90 -9.60
CA ARG A 91 16.98 -21.92 -9.08
C ARG A 91 16.70 -22.48 -7.68
N PHE A 92 15.43 -22.69 -7.29
CA PHE A 92 15.10 -23.33 -6.01
C PHE A 92 14.70 -24.81 -6.18
N LYS A 93 15.45 -25.69 -5.51
CA LYS A 93 15.02 -27.07 -5.22
C LYS A 93 14.26 -27.03 -3.89
N GLY A 94 13.12 -27.72 -3.81
CA GLY A 94 12.27 -27.77 -2.61
C GLY A 94 13.09 -27.95 -1.31
N PRO A 95 12.65 -27.37 -0.18
CA PRO A 95 13.43 -27.33 1.05
C PRO A 95 13.72 -28.75 1.57
N ASP A 96 12.83 -29.70 1.29
CA ASP A 96 12.97 -31.10 1.67
C ASP A 96 13.41 -31.98 0.48
N PRO A 97 14.36 -32.92 0.67
CA PRO A 97 14.77 -33.87 -0.37
C PRO A 97 13.62 -34.64 -1.03
N ALA A 98 12.55 -34.92 -0.27
CA ALA A 98 11.34 -35.56 -0.76
C ALA A 98 10.52 -34.71 -1.75
N ASP A 99 10.67 -33.38 -1.70
CA ASP A 99 9.96 -32.43 -2.56
C ASP A 99 10.77 -32.06 -3.83
N GLN A 100 12.07 -32.37 -3.86
CA GLN A 100 12.96 -32.09 -5.00
C GLN A 100 12.53 -32.76 -6.32
N PRO A 101 11.93 -33.97 -6.36
CA PRO A 101 11.39 -34.56 -7.58
C PRO A 101 10.26 -33.73 -8.23
N PHE A 102 9.59 -32.87 -7.46
CA PHE A 102 8.45 -32.07 -7.87
C PHE A 102 8.82 -30.59 -8.20
N CYS A 103 10.11 -30.27 -8.34
CA CYS A 103 10.65 -28.89 -8.37
C CYS A 103 10.11 -27.91 -9.43
N CYS A 104 9.38 -28.35 -10.46
CA CYS A 104 8.72 -27.39 -11.35
C CYS A 104 7.40 -27.89 -11.94
N VAL A 105 6.48 -26.95 -12.20
CA VAL A 105 5.23 -27.21 -12.94
C VAL A 105 5.50 -27.79 -14.33
N ARG A 106 6.64 -27.44 -14.97
CA ARG A 106 7.07 -28.07 -16.22
C ARG A 106 7.36 -29.57 -16.02
N HIS A 107 8.08 -29.95 -14.96
CA HIS A 107 8.36 -31.36 -14.61
C HIS A 107 7.08 -32.09 -14.20
N MET A 108 6.22 -31.48 -13.38
CA MET A 108 4.92 -32.08 -13.01
C MET A 108 4.07 -32.35 -14.26
N ARG A 109 3.98 -31.40 -15.19
CA ARG A 109 3.25 -31.59 -16.45
C ARG A 109 3.93 -32.57 -17.39
N GLN A 110 5.26 -32.60 -17.45
CA GLN A 110 6.02 -33.57 -18.25
C GLN A 110 5.83 -34.99 -17.71
N ILE A 111 5.93 -35.19 -16.39
CA ILE A 111 5.65 -36.47 -15.72
C ILE A 111 4.21 -36.91 -15.96
N GLN A 112 3.23 -36.00 -15.76
CA GLN A 112 1.82 -36.29 -16.05
C GLN A 112 1.55 -36.61 -17.52
N ALA A 113 2.36 -36.06 -18.43
CA ALA A 113 2.29 -36.34 -19.87
C ALA A 113 3.20 -37.50 -20.33
N GLY A 114 3.81 -38.25 -19.39
CA GLY A 114 4.67 -39.40 -19.70
C GLY A 114 6.01 -39.06 -20.37
N LYS A 115 6.47 -37.80 -20.27
CA LYS A 115 7.72 -37.33 -20.89
C LYS A 115 8.89 -37.40 -19.89
N GLU A 116 10.05 -37.86 -20.35
CA GLU A 116 11.29 -37.83 -19.56
C GLU A 116 11.70 -36.41 -19.18
N LYS A 117 12.43 -36.29 -18.06
CA LYS A 117 13.00 -35.01 -17.61
C LYS A 117 13.96 -34.47 -18.65
N ASP A 118 13.63 -33.30 -19.19
CA ASP A 118 14.57 -32.48 -19.95
C ASP A 118 15.79 -32.14 -19.09
N LYS A 119 17.01 -32.41 -19.61
CA LYS A 119 18.30 -32.10 -18.97
C LYS A 119 18.58 -30.59 -18.89
N GLN A 120 17.84 -29.76 -19.63
CA GLN A 120 17.92 -28.29 -19.58
C GLN A 120 17.03 -27.76 -18.45
N GLY A 121 17.56 -27.75 -17.21
CA GLY A 121 17.14 -26.88 -16.10
C GLY A 121 15.66 -26.88 -15.65
N CYS A 122 15.40 -27.17 -14.37
CA CYS A 122 14.07 -27.05 -13.75
C CYS A 122 13.55 -25.60 -13.95
N TYR A 123 12.30 -25.40 -14.40
CA TYR A 123 11.68 -24.06 -14.40
C TYR A 123 11.24 -23.75 -12.97
N ASP A 124 12.15 -23.18 -12.19
CA ASP A 124 12.02 -23.08 -10.74
C ASP A 124 10.73 -22.32 -10.35
N GLY A 125 10.05 -22.81 -9.32
CA GLY A 125 8.64 -22.48 -9.15
C GLY A 125 8.29 -21.06 -8.67
N CYS A 126 6.99 -20.77 -8.67
CA CYS A 126 6.46 -19.50 -8.15
C CYS A 126 6.56 -19.51 -6.63
N ALA A 127 7.38 -18.64 -6.06
CA ALA A 127 7.33 -18.30 -4.65
C ALA A 127 6.65 -16.94 -4.57
N ASP A 128 5.58 -16.86 -3.80
CA ASP A 128 4.72 -15.69 -3.76
C ASP A 128 4.36 -15.42 -2.31
N TRP A 129 4.02 -14.16 -1.99
CA TRP A 129 3.30 -13.90 -0.74
C TRP A 129 2.07 -14.83 -0.66
N PRO A 130 1.62 -15.28 0.52
CA PRO A 130 0.43 -16.14 0.66
C PRO A 130 -0.90 -15.46 0.29
N SER A 131 -0.99 -14.86 -0.90
CA SER A 131 -2.17 -14.24 -1.49
C SER A 131 -3.01 -15.25 -2.30
N GLY A 132 -2.49 -16.47 -2.56
CA GLY A 132 -3.04 -17.44 -3.52
C GLY A 132 -4.16 -18.38 -3.03
N ASN A 133 -5.02 -18.83 -3.97
CA ASN A 133 -6.21 -19.68 -3.78
C ASN A 133 -5.95 -21.15 -3.36
N ARG A 134 -5.11 -21.44 -2.36
CA ARG A 134 -4.89 -22.82 -1.94
C ARG A 134 -5.18 -23.01 -0.46
N GLN A 135 -6.31 -23.69 -0.21
CA GLN A 135 -6.93 -23.87 1.10
C GLN A 135 -6.01 -24.47 2.17
N ARG A 136 -4.96 -25.21 1.79
CA ARG A 136 -4.02 -25.88 2.72
C ARG A 136 -3.09 -24.92 3.46
N LEU A 137 -2.77 -23.75 2.91
CA LEU A 137 -1.84 -22.79 3.51
C LEU A 137 -2.53 -21.57 4.12
N LYS A 138 -3.87 -21.57 4.18
CA LYS A 138 -4.63 -20.54 4.88
C LYS A 138 -4.31 -20.63 6.37
N ALA A 139 -4.05 -19.47 7.01
CA ALA A 139 -3.72 -19.31 8.44
C ALA A 139 -2.25 -19.43 8.89
N TRP A 140 -1.28 -19.47 7.97
CA TRP A 140 0.14 -19.59 8.33
C TRP A 140 0.81 -18.28 8.81
N GLY A 141 0.01 -17.24 9.05
CA GLY A 141 0.48 -15.95 9.49
C GLY A 141 -0.23 -15.41 10.72
N THR A 142 0.39 -14.42 11.35
CA THR A 142 -0.19 -13.61 12.41
C THR A 142 -0.61 -12.26 11.85
N LEU A 143 -1.63 -11.67 12.48
CA LEU A 143 -2.15 -10.37 12.11
C LEU A 143 -2.36 -9.56 13.39
N ASP A 144 -1.69 -8.42 13.52
CA ASP A 144 -1.71 -7.61 14.73
C ASP A 144 -2.14 -6.19 14.40
N LEU A 145 -3.18 -5.69 15.06
CA LEU A 145 -3.49 -4.27 15.14
C LEU A 145 -2.63 -3.70 16.28
N PHE A 146 -1.59 -2.93 15.95
CA PHE A 146 -0.63 -2.45 16.96
C PHE A 146 -0.63 -0.93 17.12
N GLU A 147 -1.31 -0.19 16.25
CA GLU A 147 -1.55 1.24 16.42
C GLU A 147 -2.94 1.61 15.93
N LYS A 148 -3.68 2.40 16.71
CA LYS A 148 -4.98 2.95 16.36
C LYS A 148 -5.06 4.39 16.82
N SER A 149 -5.30 5.30 15.88
CA SER A 149 -5.60 6.70 16.16
C SER A 149 -6.57 7.23 15.09
N PRO A 150 -7.21 8.40 15.31
CA PRO A 150 -7.97 9.06 14.25
C PRO A 150 -7.14 9.37 13.00
N ALA A 151 -5.83 9.63 13.17
CA ALA A 151 -4.91 10.04 12.11
C ALA A 151 -4.34 8.88 11.29
N ARG A 152 -4.20 7.68 11.90
CA ARG A 152 -3.74 6.47 11.21
C ARG A 152 -4.05 5.20 11.98
N VAL A 153 -4.09 4.09 11.24
CA VAL A 153 -4.18 2.72 11.77
C VAL A 153 -2.99 1.92 11.25
N ARG A 154 -2.32 1.16 12.13
CA ARG A 154 -1.21 0.29 11.73
C ARG A 154 -1.48 -1.17 12.00
N VAL A 155 -1.26 -1.98 10.97
CA VAL A 155 -1.48 -3.42 10.97
C VAL A 155 -0.20 -4.13 10.60
N ARG A 156 0.21 -5.11 11.39
CA ARG A 156 1.35 -5.98 11.10
C ARG A 156 0.89 -7.36 10.71
N ALA A 157 1.29 -7.79 9.53
CA ALA A 157 1.16 -9.16 9.05
C ALA A 157 2.51 -9.85 9.14
N ARG A 158 2.58 -11.06 9.69
CA ARG A 158 3.77 -11.92 9.60
C ARG A 158 3.38 -13.26 9.01
N SER A 159 4.18 -13.76 8.09
CA SER A 159 3.96 -15.02 7.40
C SER A 159 5.29 -15.62 6.94
N THR A 160 5.21 -16.70 6.18
CA THR A 160 6.30 -17.18 5.33
C THR A 160 5.89 -17.07 3.88
N PHE A 161 6.86 -16.98 2.97
CA PHE A 161 6.57 -17.16 1.54
C PHE A 161 6.00 -18.55 1.28
N VAL A 162 5.19 -18.68 0.23
CA VAL A 162 4.62 -19.96 -0.20
C VAL A 162 5.07 -20.30 -1.60
N TRP A 163 5.30 -21.57 -1.85
CA TRP A 163 5.73 -22.11 -3.13
C TRP A 163 4.58 -22.83 -3.82
N TRP A 164 4.24 -22.37 -5.03
CA TRP A 164 3.06 -22.74 -5.83
C TRP A 164 1.72 -22.61 -5.07
N GLY A 165 1.71 -21.91 -3.94
CA GLY A 165 0.63 -21.94 -2.96
C GLY A 165 0.40 -23.32 -2.32
N MET A 166 1.31 -24.28 -2.46
CA MET A 166 1.16 -25.64 -1.94
C MET A 166 2.09 -25.95 -0.77
N HIS A 167 3.27 -25.36 -0.75
CA HIS A 167 4.29 -25.60 0.28
C HIS A 167 4.67 -24.28 0.94
N ASP A 168 4.87 -24.33 2.25
CA ASP A 168 5.38 -23.22 3.04
C ASP A 168 6.91 -23.17 2.95
N HIS A 169 7.45 -22.01 2.63
CA HIS A 169 8.88 -21.79 2.72
C HIS A 169 9.20 -21.34 4.15
N LYS A 170 9.17 -22.26 5.11
CA LYS A 170 9.34 -21.97 6.55
C LYS A 170 10.55 -21.09 6.85
N ASN A 171 11.60 -21.22 6.05
CA ASN A 171 12.84 -20.49 6.29
C ASN A 171 12.93 -19.11 5.62
N LEU A 172 11.94 -18.76 4.79
CA LEU A 172 11.83 -17.43 4.20
C LEU A 172 10.65 -16.72 4.86
N LYS A 173 10.96 -16.03 5.93
CA LYS A 173 9.99 -15.24 6.70
C LYS A 173 9.72 -13.94 5.96
N VAL A 174 8.48 -13.51 6.05
CA VAL A 174 8.09 -12.21 5.52
C VAL A 174 7.12 -11.53 6.48
N ALA A 175 7.36 -10.26 6.76
CA ALA A 175 6.43 -9.42 7.49
C ALA A 175 6.10 -8.17 6.67
N ALA A 176 4.85 -7.71 6.77
CA ALA A 176 4.42 -6.45 6.20
C ALA A 176 3.77 -5.60 7.30
N GLU A 177 4.15 -4.34 7.39
CA GLU A 177 3.46 -3.34 8.20
C GLU A 177 2.75 -2.37 7.28
N TYR A 178 1.42 -2.33 7.40
CA TYR A 178 0.57 -1.39 6.69
C TYR A 178 0.25 -0.22 7.60
N THR A 179 0.50 0.99 7.12
CA THR A 179 0.10 2.25 7.77
C THR A 179 -0.97 2.93 6.93
N PHE A 180 -2.23 2.84 7.38
CA PHE A 180 -3.40 3.39 6.72
C PHE A 180 -3.69 4.81 7.20
N TYR A 181 -3.93 5.75 6.29
CA TYR A 181 -4.31 7.12 6.58
C TYR A 181 -5.74 7.44 6.10
N PRO A 182 -6.44 8.42 6.71
CA PRO A 182 -7.76 8.88 6.27
C PRO A 182 -7.87 9.22 4.77
N THR A 183 -6.79 9.73 4.16
CA THR A 183 -6.80 10.29 2.80
C THR A 183 -6.52 9.29 1.68
N GLY A 184 -6.73 8.00 1.93
CA GLY A 184 -6.47 6.94 0.94
C GLY A 184 -4.98 6.62 0.73
N LYS A 185 -4.09 7.20 1.54
CA LYS A 185 -2.65 6.88 1.57
C LYS A 185 -2.41 5.63 2.41
N ILE A 186 -1.60 4.71 1.90
CA ILE A 186 -1.15 3.50 2.60
C ILE A 186 0.35 3.39 2.42
N ALA A 187 1.12 3.57 3.49
CA ALA A 187 2.54 3.22 3.49
C ALA A 187 2.69 1.74 3.88
N VAL A 188 3.58 1.03 3.22
CA VAL A 188 3.80 -0.40 3.43
C VAL A 188 5.29 -0.64 3.64
N GLN A 189 5.67 -1.10 4.82
CA GLN A 189 7.01 -1.64 5.06
C GLN A 189 6.97 -3.15 4.89
N VAL A 190 7.97 -3.71 4.23
CA VAL A 190 8.13 -5.15 4.06
C VAL A 190 9.51 -5.57 4.55
N HIS A 191 9.52 -6.61 5.37
CA HIS A 191 10.72 -7.21 5.94
C HIS A 191 10.80 -8.67 5.49
N VAL A 192 11.93 -9.04 4.88
CA VAL A 192 12.18 -10.41 4.39
C VAL A 192 13.43 -10.96 5.07
N GLN A 193 13.32 -12.18 5.60
CA GLN A 193 14.44 -12.88 6.22
C GLN A 193 14.62 -14.30 5.66
N ASN A 194 15.88 -14.72 5.48
CA ASN A 194 16.25 -16.11 5.24
C ASN A 194 17.00 -16.68 6.46
N ASP A 195 16.28 -17.39 7.33
CA ASP A 195 16.86 -18.07 8.50
C ASP A 195 17.35 -19.50 8.17
N GLY A 196 17.23 -19.90 6.90
CA GLY A 196 17.58 -21.21 6.42
C GLY A 196 19.08 -21.37 6.15
N LYS A 197 19.50 -22.62 5.92
CA LYS A 197 20.88 -22.98 5.60
C LYS A 197 21.24 -22.87 4.12
N MET A 198 20.27 -22.53 3.26
CA MET A 198 20.46 -22.48 1.80
C MET A 198 20.18 -21.07 1.29
N ALA A 199 20.97 -20.64 0.30
CA ALA A 199 20.67 -19.43 -0.44
C ALA A 199 19.42 -19.64 -1.30
N PHE A 200 18.56 -18.63 -1.34
CA PHE A 200 17.42 -18.58 -2.24
C PHE A 200 17.66 -17.52 -3.30
N HIS A 201 17.32 -17.82 -4.56
CA HIS A 201 17.41 -16.84 -5.62
C HIS A 201 16.01 -16.49 -6.13
N TRP A 202 15.66 -15.21 -6.04
CA TRP A 202 14.43 -14.67 -6.60
C TRP A 202 14.70 -14.15 -8.00
N GLY A 203 13.77 -14.38 -8.92
CA GLY A 203 13.83 -13.80 -10.26
C GLY A 203 13.64 -12.28 -10.27
N GLY A 204 13.53 -11.70 -11.46
CA GLY A 204 13.42 -10.26 -11.63
C GLY A 204 12.06 -9.63 -11.23
N GLU A 205 11.18 -10.39 -10.58
CA GLU A 205 9.89 -9.86 -10.10
C GLU A 205 9.86 -9.72 -8.57
N TYR A 206 11.00 -9.79 -7.86
CA TYR A 206 11.00 -9.44 -6.44
C TYR A 206 10.75 -7.94 -6.26
N GLY A 207 9.66 -7.59 -5.57
CA GLY A 207 9.30 -6.20 -5.25
C GLY A 207 7.80 -5.99 -5.10
N PRO A 208 7.36 -4.75 -4.82
CA PRO A 208 5.96 -4.42 -4.61
C PRO A 208 5.16 -4.45 -5.91
N HIS A 209 4.00 -5.09 -5.89
CA HIS A 209 3.06 -5.15 -7.01
C HIS A 209 1.66 -4.72 -6.59
N LEU A 210 1.03 -3.89 -7.42
CA LEU A 210 -0.40 -3.66 -7.37
C LEU A 210 -1.11 -4.67 -8.26
N MET A 211 -2.14 -5.29 -7.69
CA MET A 211 -3.02 -6.23 -8.35
C MET A 211 -4.41 -5.61 -8.48
N VAL A 212 -5.02 -5.75 -9.64
CA VAL A 212 -6.42 -5.36 -9.86
C VAL A 212 -7.16 -6.50 -10.57
N PRO A 213 -8.49 -6.62 -10.38
CA PRO A 213 -9.29 -7.57 -11.15
C PRO A 213 -9.28 -7.19 -12.64
N GLY A 214 -9.12 -8.20 -13.49
CA GLY A 214 -9.14 -8.04 -14.93
C GLY A 214 -9.38 -9.37 -15.62
N SER A 215 -10.30 -9.45 -16.57
CA SER A 215 -10.58 -10.70 -17.26
C SER A 215 -10.96 -10.51 -18.72
N ASP A 216 -10.29 -11.26 -19.60
CA ASP A 216 -10.67 -11.34 -21.01
C ASP A 216 -11.84 -12.31 -21.24
N LYS A 217 -12.09 -13.20 -20.28
CA LYS A 217 -13.14 -14.24 -20.37
C LYS A 217 -14.42 -13.88 -19.62
N LYS A 218 -14.32 -12.98 -18.64
CA LYS A 218 -15.41 -12.54 -17.77
C LYS A 218 -15.45 -11.02 -17.68
N PRO A 219 -15.94 -10.33 -18.73
CA PRO A 219 -15.98 -8.87 -18.75
C PRO A 219 -16.77 -8.28 -17.57
N GLU A 220 -17.69 -9.03 -16.97
CA GLU A 220 -18.47 -8.61 -15.81
C GLU A 220 -17.61 -8.37 -14.56
N VAL A 221 -16.53 -9.14 -14.37
CA VAL A 221 -15.59 -8.98 -13.24
C VAL A 221 -14.40 -8.08 -13.57
N ASP A 222 -14.22 -7.70 -14.84
CA ASP A 222 -13.15 -6.79 -15.27
C ASP A 222 -13.52 -5.34 -14.92
N LEU A 223 -12.84 -4.78 -13.93
CA LEU A 223 -13.09 -3.39 -13.54
C LEU A 223 -12.49 -2.39 -14.54
N GLY A 224 -11.86 -2.84 -15.63
CA GLY A 224 -11.41 -1.98 -16.72
C GLY A 224 -10.23 -1.09 -16.34
N PHE A 225 -9.35 -1.59 -15.47
CA PHE A 225 -8.13 -0.88 -15.11
C PHE A 225 -7.12 -0.90 -16.25
N VAL A 226 -6.52 0.26 -16.49
CA VAL A 226 -5.42 0.47 -17.43
C VAL A 226 -4.21 0.97 -16.64
N TRP A 227 -3.00 0.58 -17.07
CA TRP A 227 -1.76 0.86 -16.39
C TRP A 227 -0.91 1.87 -17.15
N SER A 228 -0.30 2.80 -16.44
CA SER A 228 0.59 3.81 -17.01
C SER A 228 1.74 4.16 -16.06
N THR A 229 2.83 4.66 -16.64
CA THR A 229 3.93 5.35 -15.96
C THR A 229 4.00 6.79 -16.50
N PRO A 230 4.82 7.69 -15.91
CA PRO A 230 4.98 9.04 -16.43
C PRO A 230 5.43 9.09 -17.89
N LYS A 231 6.22 8.12 -18.35
CA LYS A 231 6.75 8.11 -19.72
C LYS A 231 5.89 7.36 -20.73
N GLN A 232 5.06 6.42 -20.30
CA GLN A 232 4.33 5.56 -21.23
C GLN A 232 3.07 4.94 -20.63
N GLU A 233 2.08 4.71 -21.49
CA GLU A 233 1.04 3.73 -21.20
C GLU A 233 1.62 2.33 -21.30
N ILE A 234 1.36 1.47 -20.31
CA ILE A 234 1.87 0.11 -20.34
C ILE A 234 0.86 -0.75 -21.09
N SER A 235 1.19 -1.12 -22.32
CA SER A 235 0.45 -2.09 -23.14
C SER A 235 1.28 -3.37 -23.33
N GLY A 236 0.63 -4.55 -23.38
CA GLY A 236 1.30 -5.84 -23.60
C GLY A 236 1.38 -6.79 -22.40
N THR A 237 1.88 -8.01 -22.63
CA THR A 237 1.79 -9.15 -21.70
C THR A 237 2.94 -9.26 -20.70
N ARG A 238 4.12 -8.74 -21.06
CA ARG A 238 5.32 -8.66 -20.20
C ARG A 238 6.11 -7.40 -20.55
N GLY A 239 5.96 -6.36 -19.75
CA GLY A 239 6.79 -5.16 -19.83
C GLY A 239 7.94 -5.26 -18.85
N GLY A 240 9.16 -4.97 -19.32
CA GLY A 240 10.38 -4.87 -18.53
C GLY A 240 11.17 -3.65 -18.99
N GLY A 241 10.93 -2.50 -18.38
CA GLY A 241 11.68 -1.26 -18.61
C GLY A 241 12.46 -0.85 -17.36
N PRO A 242 13.26 0.22 -17.41
CA PRO A 242 13.78 0.85 -16.20
C PRO A 242 12.62 1.22 -15.26
N SER A 243 12.84 1.06 -13.97
CA SER A 243 11.92 1.57 -12.96
C SER A 243 11.66 3.07 -13.15
N GLU A 244 10.39 3.46 -13.06
CA GLU A 244 9.95 4.85 -13.12
C GLU A 244 9.43 5.31 -11.75
N GLU A 245 9.14 6.59 -11.61
CA GLU A 245 8.76 7.20 -10.34
C GLU A 245 7.47 6.63 -9.77
N LEU A 246 6.55 6.16 -10.62
CA LEU A 246 5.28 5.54 -10.20
C LEU A 246 4.71 4.58 -11.25
N PHE A 247 3.80 3.74 -10.78
CA PHE A 247 2.76 3.12 -11.58
C PHE A 247 1.41 3.69 -11.21
N LEU A 248 0.57 3.94 -12.21
CA LEU A 248 -0.82 4.34 -12.02
C LEU A 248 -1.75 3.35 -12.71
N ALA A 249 -2.63 2.73 -11.93
CA ALA A 249 -3.82 2.05 -12.41
C ALA A 249 -4.99 3.05 -12.42
N THR A 250 -5.68 3.19 -13.54
CA THR A 250 -6.92 4.00 -13.62
C THR A 250 -8.05 3.19 -14.23
N SER A 251 -9.28 3.39 -13.75
CA SER A 251 -10.47 2.82 -14.36
C SER A 251 -11.53 3.87 -14.58
N LYS A 252 -11.98 4.00 -15.84
CA LYS A 252 -13.16 4.80 -16.18
C LYS A 252 -14.47 4.16 -15.73
N ARG A 253 -14.49 2.82 -15.58
CA ARG A 253 -15.69 2.04 -15.23
C ARG A 253 -16.07 2.23 -13.77
N VAL A 254 -15.11 2.13 -12.86
CA VAL A 254 -15.33 2.32 -11.42
C VAL A 254 -14.89 3.71 -10.92
N LYS A 255 -14.37 4.55 -11.82
CA LYS A 255 -13.91 5.92 -11.53
C LYS A 255 -12.88 6.00 -10.41
N ALA A 256 -12.03 4.98 -10.28
CA ALA A 256 -10.99 4.93 -9.26
C ALA A 256 -9.60 4.91 -9.91
N SER A 257 -8.61 5.40 -9.16
CA SER A 257 -7.21 5.23 -9.48
C SER A 257 -6.40 4.74 -8.28
N LEU A 258 -5.31 4.05 -8.56
CA LEU A 258 -4.40 3.46 -7.59
C LEU A 258 -2.98 3.73 -8.08
N MET A 259 -2.24 4.52 -7.31
CA MET A 259 -0.84 4.81 -7.57
C MET A 259 0.03 3.94 -6.66
N LEU A 260 1.09 3.35 -7.22
CA LEU A 260 2.18 2.71 -6.47
C LEU A 260 3.47 3.45 -6.73
N THR A 261 4.23 3.71 -5.68
CA THR A 261 5.59 4.24 -5.77
C THR A 261 6.48 3.61 -4.69
N ILE A 262 7.78 3.68 -4.90
CA ILE A 262 8.83 3.24 -3.96
C ILE A 262 9.69 4.44 -3.57
N PRO A 263 10.41 4.40 -2.45
CA PRO A 263 11.42 5.40 -2.10
C PRO A 263 12.51 5.50 -3.18
N ARG A 264 13.22 6.64 -3.20
CA ARG A 264 14.22 6.91 -4.25
C ARG A 264 15.42 5.98 -4.17
N GLU A 265 15.88 5.69 -2.96
CA GLU A 265 17.00 4.82 -2.65
C GLU A 265 16.75 3.36 -3.05
N GLU A 266 15.47 2.95 -3.09
CA GLU A 266 15.08 1.59 -3.46
C GLU A 266 15.14 1.31 -4.95
N HIS A 267 15.33 2.32 -5.81
CA HIS A 267 15.64 2.09 -7.22
C HIS A 267 16.88 1.23 -7.45
N LYS A 268 17.78 1.17 -6.46
CA LYS A 268 18.94 0.28 -6.47
C LYS A 268 18.54 -1.19 -6.35
N LEU A 269 17.48 -1.48 -5.60
CA LEU A 269 16.96 -2.83 -5.40
C LEU A 269 15.94 -3.19 -6.48
N PHE A 270 15.04 -2.26 -6.80
CA PHE A 270 13.95 -2.44 -7.74
C PHE A 270 14.16 -1.63 -9.01
N SER A 271 15.17 -2.03 -9.78
CA SER A 271 15.59 -1.29 -10.97
C SER A 271 14.65 -1.45 -12.17
N ARG A 272 13.63 -2.33 -12.10
CA ARG A 272 12.77 -2.68 -13.23
C ARG A 272 11.30 -2.33 -13.00
N ALA A 273 10.69 -1.75 -14.02
CA ALA A 273 9.26 -1.69 -14.16
C ALA A 273 8.73 -3.04 -14.67
N MET A 274 7.73 -3.60 -13.99
CA MET A 274 7.18 -4.92 -14.30
C MET A 274 5.68 -4.84 -14.56
N ARG A 275 5.23 -5.56 -15.59
CA ARG A 275 3.82 -5.90 -15.80
C ARG A 275 3.67 -7.39 -16.04
N HIS A 276 2.64 -7.98 -15.44
CA HIS A 276 2.20 -9.32 -15.78
C HIS A 276 0.72 -9.32 -16.10
N ASN A 277 0.40 -9.48 -17.38
CA ASN A 277 -0.99 -9.59 -17.83
C ASN A 277 -1.56 -10.96 -17.47
N GLY A 278 -2.28 -11.04 -16.34
CA GLY A 278 -2.97 -12.24 -15.89
C GLY A 278 -4.44 -12.33 -16.35
N ARG A 279 -4.89 -11.49 -17.29
CA ARG A 279 -6.33 -11.33 -17.58
C ARG A 279 -6.98 -12.61 -18.09
N GLY A 280 -6.21 -13.50 -18.72
CA GLY A 280 -6.65 -14.86 -19.07
C GLY A 280 -7.04 -15.76 -17.87
N ILE A 281 -6.63 -15.39 -16.65
CA ILE A 281 -6.91 -16.10 -15.39
C ILE A 281 -7.56 -15.21 -14.30
N GLY A 282 -7.97 -13.98 -14.66
CA GLY A 282 -8.86 -13.14 -13.84
C GLY A 282 -8.20 -12.03 -13.01
N TRP A 283 -6.97 -11.61 -13.34
CA TRP A 283 -6.29 -10.48 -12.67
C TRP A 283 -5.34 -9.75 -13.62
N ASP A 284 -4.97 -8.51 -13.32
CA ASP A 284 -3.86 -7.80 -13.98
C ASP A 284 -2.96 -7.17 -12.91
N ARG A 285 -1.67 -6.99 -13.19
CA ARG A 285 -0.74 -6.41 -12.22
C ARG A 285 0.41 -5.65 -12.84
N CYS A 286 0.82 -4.61 -12.14
CA CYS A 286 2.04 -3.87 -12.40
C CYS A 286 2.76 -3.55 -11.09
N GLY A 287 4.06 -3.34 -11.18
CA GLY A 287 4.85 -2.99 -10.01
C GLY A 287 6.34 -2.94 -10.30
N TYR A 288 7.09 -2.98 -9.22
CA TYR A 288 8.53 -2.88 -9.25
C TYR A 288 9.15 -4.26 -9.08
N GLY A 289 10.17 -4.53 -9.89
CA GLY A 289 10.95 -5.76 -9.85
C GLY A 289 12.44 -5.48 -9.71
N SER A 290 13.15 -6.44 -9.14
CA SER A 290 14.62 -6.41 -9.09
C SER A 290 15.25 -6.96 -10.38
N GLU A 291 16.57 -6.89 -10.49
CA GLU A 291 17.33 -7.65 -11.50
C GLU A 291 17.50 -9.13 -11.15
N GLY A 292 16.82 -9.59 -10.10
CA GLY A 292 17.06 -10.85 -9.43
C GLY A 292 17.88 -10.63 -8.16
N ILE A 293 17.51 -11.33 -7.09
CA ILE A 293 18.17 -11.21 -5.79
C ILE A 293 18.53 -12.58 -5.26
N THR A 294 19.72 -12.70 -4.68
CA THR A 294 20.10 -13.90 -3.93
C THR A 294 20.01 -13.59 -2.43
N MET A 295 19.04 -14.20 -1.78
CA MET A 295 18.83 -14.19 -0.34
C MET A 295 19.68 -15.30 0.28
N ASN A 296 20.94 -15.03 0.58
CA ASN A 296 21.85 -15.97 1.26
C ASN A 296 21.35 -16.31 2.68
N PRO A 297 21.84 -17.38 3.33
CA PRO A 297 21.62 -17.60 4.76
C PRO A 297 21.95 -16.35 5.57
N GLY A 298 21.04 -15.93 6.45
CA GLY A 298 21.16 -14.69 7.21
C GLY A 298 20.77 -13.44 6.43
N TYR A 299 20.21 -13.56 5.22
CA TYR A 299 19.60 -12.42 4.53
C TYR A 299 18.51 -11.82 5.42
N ASP A 300 18.59 -10.51 5.61
CA ASP A 300 17.67 -9.72 6.40
C ASP A 300 17.59 -8.34 5.75
N ASN A 301 16.46 -8.02 5.14
CA ASN A 301 16.31 -6.78 4.42
C ASN A 301 14.90 -6.20 4.58
N THR A 302 14.85 -4.89 4.73
CA THR A 302 13.62 -4.09 4.84
C THR A 302 13.57 -3.12 3.68
N TRP A 303 12.39 -3.01 3.07
CA TRP A 303 12.07 -2.01 2.05
C TRP A 303 10.64 -1.52 2.27
N ALA A 304 10.26 -0.43 1.63
CA ALA A 304 8.98 0.24 1.78
C ALA A 304 8.37 0.64 0.43
N CYS A 305 7.07 0.88 0.41
CA CYS A 305 6.40 1.48 -0.72
C CYS A 305 5.17 2.25 -0.27
N MET A 306 4.59 3.04 -1.16
CA MET A 306 3.35 3.76 -0.89
C MET A 306 2.33 3.45 -1.97
N ILE A 307 1.11 3.14 -1.52
CA ILE A 307 -0.10 3.11 -2.34
C ILE A 307 -0.90 4.37 -2.04
N GLN A 308 -1.34 5.09 -3.07
CA GLN A 308 -2.29 6.20 -2.95
C GLN A 308 -3.52 5.89 -3.77
N MET A 309 -4.68 5.90 -3.12
CA MET A 309 -5.96 5.87 -3.79
C MET A 309 -6.30 7.26 -4.36
N GLY A 310 -6.87 7.27 -5.56
CA GLY A 310 -7.52 8.44 -6.13
C GLY A 310 -8.97 8.16 -6.49
N THR A 311 -9.85 9.12 -6.23
CA THR A 311 -11.26 9.03 -6.61
C THR A 311 -11.85 10.43 -6.82
N PRO A 312 -12.53 10.69 -7.95
CA PRO A 312 -13.16 11.98 -8.20
C PRO A 312 -14.24 12.30 -7.16
N GLY A 313 -14.32 13.57 -6.77
CA GLY A 313 -15.38 14.09 -5.91
C GLY A 313 -15.18 13.85 -4.41
N SER A 314 -14.13 13.14 -3.99
CA SER A 314 -13.74 13.10 -2.58
C SER A 314 -12.93 14.34 -2.21
N ALA A 315 -13.33 15.05 -1.15
CA ALA A 315 -12.55 16.16 -0.59
C ALA A 315 -11.27 15.70 0.14
N LEU A 316 -11.13 14.40 0.38
CA LEU A 316 -10.07 13.82 1.22
C LEU A 316 -9.17 12.86 0.44
N SER A 317 -9.51 12.50 -0.79
CA SER A 317 -8.68 11.66 -1.65
C SER A 317 -8.05 12.49 -2.75
N ALA A 318 -6.90 12.04 -3.25
CA ALA A 318 -6.30 12.60 -4.45
C ALA A 318 -7.23 12.39 -5.66
N GLU A 319 -7.14 13.28 -6.66
CA GLU A 319 -7.69 13.04 -7.99
C GLU A 319 -6.53 12.85 -8.96
N MET A 320 -6.37 11.63 -9.49
CA MET A 320 -5.26 11.25 -10.36
C MET A 320 -5.82 10.55 -11.60
N LYS A 321 -5.95 11.24 -12.73
CA LYS A 321 -6.48 10.68 -13.98
C LYS A 321 -5.38 10.16 -14.89
N THR A 322 -4.18 10.73 -14.76
CA THR A 322 -3.02 10.40 -15.58
C THR A 322 -1.78 10.24 -14.71
N ALA A 323 -0.77 9.53 -15.19
CA ALA A 323 0.50 9.37 -14.47
C ALA A 323 1.21 10.72 -14.26
N ALA A 324 1.06 11.67 -15.20
CA ALA A 324 1.59 13.03 -15.05
C ALA A 324 0.91 13.79 -13.89
N GLU A 325 -0.40 13.64 -13.73
CA GLU A 325 -1.14 14.21 -12.58
C GLU A 325 -0.80 13.49 -11.25
N ALA A 326 -0.50 12.19 -11.30
CA ALA A 326 -0.10 11.40 -10.14
C ALA A 326 1.34 11.71 -9.67
N LEU A 327 2.20 12.21 -10.56
CA LEU A 327 3.62 12.38 -10.29
C LEU A 327 3.92 13.22 -9.03
N PRO A 328 3.30 14.39 -8.80
CA PRO A 328 3.53 15.15 -7.56
C PRO A 328 3.18 14.38 -6.28
N TYR A 329 2.19 13.48 -6.31
CA TYR A 329 1.84 12.63 -5.15
C TYR A 329 2.91 11.57 -4.89
N ALA A 330 3.46 10.97 -5.94
CA ALA A 330 4.60 10.07 -5.82
C ALA A 330 5.83 10.82 -5.30
N MET A 331 6.11 12.02 -5.82
CA MET A 331 7.27 12.81 -5.41
C MET A 331 7.21 13.24 -3.95
N GLN A 332 6.03 13.44 -3.37
CA GLN A 332 5.91 13.73 -1.93
C GLN A 332 6.44 12.58 -1.04
N TYR A 333 6.47 11.34 -1.56
CA TYR A 333 7.04 10.19 -0.87
C TYR A 333 8.52 9.99 -1.20
N ARG A 334 8.93 10.31 -2.44
CA ARG A 334 10.28 10.05 -2.97
C ARG A 334 11.30 11.16 -2.70
N GLU A 335 10.81 12.39 -2.68
CA GLU A 335 11.54 13.62 -2.41
C GLU A 335 10.63 14.46 -1.49
N PRO A 336 10.46 14.04 -0.23
CA PRO A 336 9.53 14.65 0.71
C PRO A 336 9.88 16.11 0.99
N ALA A 337 8.95 16.83 1.61
CA ALA A 337 9.10 18.25 1.85
C ALA A 337 10.30 18.57 2.76
N GLU A 338 11.01 19.64 2.46
CA GLU A 338 12.05 20.13 3.37
C GLU A 338 11.40 20.87 4.54
N LEU A 339 11.78 20.52 5.76
CA LEU A 339 11.28 21.13 6.98
C LEU A 339 12.39 21.91 7.67
N THR A 340 12.17 23.20 7.92
CA THR A 340 13.13 24.06 8.64
C THR A 340 12.48 24.73 9.85
N GLY A 341 13.27 24.97 10.90
CA GLY A 341 12.76 25.50 12.17
C GLY A 341 12.19 24.44 13.14
N VAL A 342 12.35 23.15 12.83
CA VAL A 342 11.99 22.03 13.72
C VAL A 342 13.13 21.03 13.80
N THR A 343 13.21 20.28 14.91
CA THR A 343 14.13 19.15 15.05
C THR A 343 13.50 17.90 14.42
N LEU A 344 14.16 17.37 13.39
CA LEU A 344 13.80 16.09 12.76
C LEU A 344 14.42 14.93 13.54
N VAL A 345 13.73 13.79 13.55
CA VAL A 345 14.26 12.51 14.03
C VAL A 345 14.67 11.70 12.81
N THR A 346 15.97 11.47 12.63
CA THR A 346 16.54 10.84 11.42
C THR A 346 17.13 9.45 11.68
N ASP A 347 17.03 8.96 12.91
CA ASP A 347 17.53 7.66 13.36
C ASP A 347 16.41 6.66 13.69
N GLU A 348 15.15 7.01 13.37
CA GLU A 348 14.04 6.12 13.63
C GLU A 348 14.02 4.94 12.64
N ALA A 349 13.69 3.75 13.15
CA ALA A 349 13.47 2.59 12.29
C ALA A 349 12.40 2.91 11.23
N GLY A 350 12.77 2.72 9.96
CA GLY A 350 11.91 2.97 8.82
C GLY A 350 12.13 4.30 8.10
N ASP A 351 12.97 5.19 8.62
CA ASP A 351 13.63 6.26 7.85
C ASP A 351 14.86 5.66 7.17
N LEU A 352 14.68 5.30 5.90
CA LEU A 352 15.62 4.48 5.13
C LEU A 352 16.80 5.31 4.63
N ASN A 353 16.60 6.60 4.43
CA ASN A 353 17.61 7.51 3.87
C ASN A 353 18.17 8.52 4.91
N LYS A 354 17.58 8.58 6.11
CA LYS A 354 17.93 9.44 7.25
C LYS A 354 17.68 10.93 7.03
N ASP A 355 16.65 11.29 6.27
CA ASP A 355 16.26 12.67 5.98
C ASP A 355 15.17 13.22 6.92
N GLY A 356 14.64 12.40 7.83
CA GLY A 356 13.58 12.77 8.77
C GLY A 356 12.16 12.50 8.24
N TYR A 357 12.03 11.92 7.05
CA TYR A 357 10.81 11.33 6.53
C TYR A 357 10.88 9.80 6.66
N ASN A 358 9.99 9.22 7.44
CA ASN A 358 9.95 7.77 7.63
C ASN A 358 9.16 7.13 6.50
N GLU A 359 9.83 6.54 5.50
CA GLU A 359 9.20 5.92 4.33
C GLU A 359 8.33 4.71 4.69
N SER A 360 8.67 4.01 5.77
CA SER A 360 7.89 2.87 6.28
C SER A 360 6.54 3.29 6.86
N GLU A 361 6.41 4.53 7.32
CA GLU A 361 5.18 5.10 7.86
C GLU A 361 4.55 6.17 6.97
N GLY A 362 5.27 6.70 5.97
CA GLY A 362 4.79 7.74 5.04
C GLY A 362 4.52 9.09 5.72
N CYS A 363 5.37 9.48 6.68
CA CYS A 363 5.25 10.72 7.45
C CYS A 363 6.60 11.31 7.89
N HIS A 364 6.66 12.62 8.09
CA HIS A 364 7.79 13.27 8.75
C HIS A 364 7.80 12.98 10.25
N VAL A 365 9.00 12.84 10.83
CA VAL A 365 9.17 12.56 12.26
C VAL A 365 9.87 13.74 12.93
N LEU A 366 9.16 14.35 13.87
CA LEU A 366 9.58 15.56 14.57
C LEU A 366 9.89 15.24 16.04
N LYS A 367 10.70 16.07 16.67
CA LYS A 367 11.03 15.98 18.09
C LYS A 367 10.65 17.26 18.82
N GLY A 368 10.07 17.10 20.00
CA GLY A 368 9.90 18.17 20.96
C GLY A 368 8.58 18.06 21.72
N PRO A 369 8.51 18.60 22.94
CA PRO A 369 7.21 18.93 23.50
C PRO A 369 6.56 19.97 22.57
N GLY A 370 5.25 19.82 22.32
CA GLY A 370 4.49 20.84 21.61
C GLY A 370 4.35 22.14 22.40
N PRO A 371 3.89 23.23 21.76
CA PRO A 371 3.58 23.37 20.33
C PRO A 371 4.83 23.48 19.44
N LEU A 372 4.68 23.21 18.14
CA LEU A 372 5.75 23.31 17.14
C LEU A 372 5.37 24.28 16.03
N SER A 373 6.31 25.10 15.57
CA SER A 373 6.15 25.97 14.39
C SER A 373 7.35 25.82 13.47
N PHE A 374 7.11 25.55 12.19
CA PHE A 374 8.16 25.30 11.22
C PHE A 374 7.75 25.70 9.81
N THR A 375 8.74 25.81 8.92
CA THR A 375 8.52 25.99 7.50
C THR A 375 8.40 24.63 6.84
N TYR A 376 7.41 24.48 5.95
CA TYR A 376 7.22 23.33 5.07
C TYR A 376 7.44 23.76 3.62
N GLU A 377 8.46 23.20 2.96
CA GLU A 377 8.75 23.45 1.55
C GLU A 377 8.50 22.19 0.74
N LYS A 378 7.40 22.17 -0.01
CA LYS A 378 6.89 20.92 -0.61
C LYS A 378 7.77 20.36 -1.75
N GLY A 379 8.71 21.16 -2.27
CA GLY A 379 9.55 20.79 -3.41
C GLY A 379 8.71 20.39 -4.63
N LYS A 380 9.00 19.19 -5.17
CA LYS A 380 8.26 18.60 -6.29
C LYS A 380 6.96 17.89 -5.87
N GLY A 381 6.71 17.77 -4.56
CA GLY A 381 5.56 17.10 -4.01
C GLY A 381 4.25 17.88 -4.19
N ALA A 382 3.14 17.16 -4.15
CA ALA A 382 1.80 17.77 -4.19
C ALA A 382 1.54 18.69 -2.99
N GLY A 383 2.15 18.39 -1.83
CA GLY A 383 1.77 18.99 -0.55
C GLY A 383 0.41 18.48 -0.06
N PHE A 384 -0.06 17.36 -0.60
CA PHE A 384 -1.36 16.78 -0.32
C PHE A 384 -1.28 15.88 0.92
N ALA A 385 -2.09 16.21 1.91
CA ALA A 385 -2.28 15.47 3.14
C ALA A 385 -0.97 15.03 3.83
N PRO A 386 0.00 15.95 4.05
CA PRO A 386 1.21 15.62 4.80
C PRO A 386 0.84 15.11 6.19
N ALA A 387 1.60 14.12 6.65
CA ALA A 387 1.45 13.51 7.96
C ALA A 387 2.72 13.72 8.78
N PHE A 388 2.54 13.90 10.07
CA PHE A 388 3.62 14.15 11.03
C PHE A 388 3.45 13.24 12.24
N LYS A 389 4.58 12.72 12.72
CA LYS A 389 4.71 12.04 14.00
C LYS A 389 5.62 12.87 14.89
N VAL A 390 5.10 13.38 16.00
CA VAL A 390 5.88 14.19 16.95
C VAL A 390 6.20 13.35 18.18
N THR A 391 7.49 13.12 18.42
CA THR A 391 7.98 12.39 19.59
C THR A 391 8.14 13.32 20.79
N GLY A 392 7.78 12.83 21.97
CA GLY A 392 7.84 13.63 23.21
C GLY A 392 6.72 14.66 23.36
N TRP A 393 5.61 14.48 22.63
CA TRP A 393 4.46 15.38 22.68
C TRP A 393 3.85 15.43 24.09
N LYS A 394 3.56 16.64 24.55
CA LYS A 394 2.88 16.90 25.82
C LYS A 394 1.61 17.70 25.52
N GLY A 395 0.46 17.08 25.72
CA GLY A 395 -0.84 17.71 25.49
C GLY A 395 -1.76 16.85 24.64
N ASP A 396 -2.95 17.38 24.38
CA ASP A 396 -3.96 16.71 23.57
C ASP A 396 -3.62 16.76 22.08
N ALA A 397 -4.27 15.90 21.30
CA ALA A 397 -4.16 15.97 19.84
C ALA A 397 -4.93 17.18 19.31
N PRO A 398 -4.32 18.03 18.47
CA PRO A 398 -5.03 19.15 17.87
C PRO A 398 -6.07 18.67 16.86
N LYS A 399 -7.17 19.43 16.71
CA LYS A 399 -8.20 19.21 15.68
C LYS A 399 -7.97 20.06 14.42
N THR A 400 -7.15 21.10 14.55
CA THR A 400 -6.71 21.97 13.46
C THR A 400 -5.21 22.26 13.59
N LEU A 401 -4.60 22.68 12.50
CA LEU A 401 -3.20 23.12 12.43
C LEU A 401 -3.18 24.50 11.76
N LYS A 402 -2.27 25.37 12.17
CA LYS A 402 -2.08 26.69 11.53
C LYS A 402 -1.24 26.55 10.27
N VAL A 403 -1.81 26.86 9.11
CA VAL A 403 -1.08 26.96 7.84
C VAL A 403 -1.12 28.41 7.38
N ASP A 404 0.04 29.08 7.42
CA ASP A 404 0.17 30.53 7.23
C ASP A 404 -0.85 31.33 8.09
N GLY A 405 -0.98 30.92 9.36
CA GLY A 405 -1.88 31.52 10.34
C GLY A 405 -3.36 31.13 10.20
N ARG A 406 -3.75 30.36 9.18
CA ARG A 406 -5.14 29.90 8.99
C ARG A 406 -5.35 28.51 9.57
N ASP A 407 -6.49 28.27 10.19
CA ASP A 407 -6.86 26.94 10.67
C ASP A 407 -7.17 26.01 9.50
N VAL A 408 -6.48 24.88 9.45
CA VAL A 408 -6.72 23.80 8.50
C VAL A 408 -7.11 22.55 9.28
N PRO A 409 -8.18 21.83 8.88
CA PRO A 409 -8.60 20.61 9.57
C PRO A 409 -7.52 19.52 9.51
N VAL A 410 -7.38 18.80 10.63
CA VAL A 410 -6.49 17.65 10.72
C VAL A 410 -7.21 16.46 11.35
N ALA A 411 -6.73 15.26 11.01
CA ALA A 411 -6.97 14.08 11.85
C ALA A 411 -5.77 13.95 12.80
N GLY A 412 -6.03 13.85 14.11
CA GLY A 412 -4.99 13.83 15.13
C GLY A 412 -5.27 12.81 16.24
N GLY A 413 -4.23 12.22 16.80
CA GLY A 413 -4.31 11.37 17.99
C GLY A 413 -2.96 11.24 18.70
N VAL A 414 -2.98 11.11 20.03
CA VAL A 414 -1.77 10.83 20.81
C VAL A 414 -1.73 9.34 21.15
N VAL A 415 -0.66 8.66 20.75
CA VAL A 415 -0.44 7.23 21.03
C VAL A 415 0.92 7.08 21.69
N ASN A 416 0.95 6.55 22.91
CA ASN A 416 2.19 6.32 23.68
C ASN A 416 3.11 7.56 23.75
N GLY A 417 2.53 8.74 24.02
CA GLY A 417 3.28 10.00 24.10
C GLY A 417 3.80 10.54 22.76
N LYS A 418 3.37 9.97 21.63
CA LYS A 418 3.63 10.48 20.28
C LYS A 418 2.36 11.08 19.72
N LEU A 419 2.41 12.33 19.25
CA LEU A 419 1.33 12.88 18.45
C LEU A 419 1.45 12.35 17.03
N ILE A 420 0.38 11.77 16.51
CA ILE A 420 0.20 11.47 15.10
C ILE A 420 -0.83 12.45 14.56
N VAL A 421 -0.49 13.17 13.50
CA VAL A 421 -1.38 14.15 12.88
C VAL A 421 -1.26 14.12 11.36
N GLN A 422 -2.39 14.22 10.65
CA GLN A 422 -2.44 14.35 9.20
C GLN A 422 -3.29 15.55 8.82
N VAL A 423 -2.75 16.40 7.94
CA VAL A 423 -3.52 17.49 7.31
C VAL A 423 -4.57 16.89 6.38
N LEU A 424 -5.82 17.33 6.50
CA LEU A 424 -6.94 16.83 5.67
C LEU A 424 -7.14 17.76 4.46
N GLY A 425 -6.15 17.79 3.57
CA GLY A 425 -6.15 18.63 2.38
C GLY A 425 -4.75 18.98 1.90
N THR A 426 -4.64 19.98 1.04
CA THR A 426 -3.37 20.41 0.44
C THR A 426 -2.79 21.62 1.16
N VAL A 427 -1.50 21.59 1.46
CA VAL A 427 -0.75 22.76 1.91
C VAL A 427 -0.62 23.74 0.72
N PRO A 428 -1.11 24.98 0.83
CA PRO A 428 -1.11 25.94 -0.27
C PRO A 428 0.31 26.43 -0.59
N GLY A 429 0.53 26.83 -1.85
CA GLY A 429 1.80 27.38 -2.29
C GLY A 429 2.96 26.37 -2.35
N PRO A 430 4.17 26.83 -2.72
CA PRO A 430 5.39 26.01 -2.69
C PRO A 430 6.01 25.90 -1.29
N LYS A 431 5.71 26.88 -0.42
CA LYS A 431 6.26 27.04 0.93
C LYS A 431 5.17 27.61 1.84
N ALA A 432 5.06 27.09 3.05
CA ALA A 432 4.11 27.58 4.07
C ALA A 432 4.69 27.44 5.48
N THR A 433 4.22 28.26 6.41
CA THR A 433 4.48 28.10 7.84
C THR A 433 3.41 27.19 8.45
N LEU A 434 3.84 26.12 9.12
CA LEU A 434 2.99 25.15 9.78
C LEU A 434 3.15 25.24 11.30
N GLY A 435 2.04 25.38 12.02
CA GLY A 435 1.97 25.38 13.48
C GLY A 435 1.12 24.23 14.04
N ILE A 436 1.75 23.30 14.76
CA ILE A 436 1.11 22.14 15.41
C ILE A 436 0.93 22.42 16.91
N GLY A 437 -0.31 22.39 17.39
CA GLY A 437 -0.67 22.80 18.74
C GLY A 437 -1.16 24.24 18.78
N ASN A 438 -1.45 24.76 19.98
CA ASN A 438 -1.81 26.17 20.17
C ASN A 438 -0.66 27.12 19.87
#